data_AF-A0A8G1X908-F1
#
_entry.id   AF-A0A8G1X908-F1
#
_cell.length_a   1.000
_cell.length_b   1.000
_cell.length_c   1.000
_cell.angle_alpha   90.00
_cell.angle_beta   90.00
_cell.angle_gamma   90.00
#
_symmetry.space_group_name_H-M   'P 1'
#
loop_
_entity.id
_entity.type
_entity.pdbx_description
1 polymer ?
#
loop_
_entity_poly.entity_id
_entity_poly.type
_entity_poly.pdbx_seq_one_letter_code
_entity_poly.pdbx_strand_id
1 'polypeptide(L)'
;MRRILSPYPVSEAEYFERVLRYDPNSLTQLIAATSAELPAVRDLTDRGLGLYTPWALLDAALVSLALGRDGRPHATSPDLRQILDLYLALDDPVTRAPEGMERWNDYLQRTLHLQGPWQEDDYSQLSRSIALLEQTPYPDDSDDPLEVVLPGWDHKLLGCSLADYIGIANLVWACATNDPNLRRRGRFTLDRYPVEEYDQFDGLRTPAQAKAVLNRHFVTTKTKLRAAFPTNSDPLLRRYTRNPLRSRPLVGGIPGGYVVPVPAAVLGKATPLGLYYTGGDNNSEWGKAFTRDVGRLFERYVGRQLALIPDAEVHPEIVVKLSKNQSKKTIDFFVVFPDLVLLVEVKSTRPSEKLRLGGEDFPTKLAKHFERVLE
;
A
#
# COMPACT_ATOMS: atom_id res chain seq x y z
N MET A 1 -18.69 22.28 -21.33
CA MET A 1 -17.52 22.06 -22.21
C MET A 1 -17.31 20.56 -22.38
N ARG A 2 -17.41 20.03 -23.61
CA ARG A 2 -17.09 18.62 -23.89
C ARG A 2 -15.60 18.39 -23.60
N ARG A 3 -15.27 17.40 -22.76
CA ARG A 3 -13.90 16.93 -22.53
C ARG A 3 -13.35 16.40 -23.86
N ILE A 4 -12.39 17.11 -24.45
CA ILE A 4 -11.52 16.51 -25.47
C ILE A 4 -10.42 15.81 -24.66
N LEU A 5 -10.58 14.50 -24.45
CA LEU A 5 -9.51 13.67 -23.91
C LEU A 5 -8.42 13.53 -24.98
N SER A 6 -7.16 13.36 -24.59
CA SER A 6 -6.09 13.00 -25.52
C SER A 6 -6.47 11.79 -26.39
N PRO A 7 -6.00 11.70 -27.64
CA PRO A 7 -6.20 10.50 -28.46
C PRO A 7 -5.55 9.29 -27.79
N TYR A 8 -6.29 8.19 -27.63
CA TYR A 8 -5.81 6.93 -27.06
C TYR A 8 -5.32 5.99 -28.17
N PRO A 9 -4.25 5.21 -27.97
CA PRO A 9 -3.39 5.17 -26.77
C PRO A 9 -2.18 6.11 -26.85
N VAL A 10 -1.67 6.53 -25.69
CA VAL A 10 -0.48 7.38 -25.50
C VAL A 10 0.73 6.51 -25.09
N SER A 11 1.91 6.81 -25.64
CA SER A 11 3.13 6.09 -25.26
C SER A 11 3.68 6.57 -23.90
N GLU A 12 4.42 5.73 -23.19
CA GLU A 12 5.09 6.14 -21.95
C GLU A 12 6.08 7.29 -22.19
N ALA A 13 6.78 7.29 -23.32
CA ALA A 13 7.72 8.35 -23.68
C ALA A 13 7.03 9.72 -23.77
N GLU A 14 5.84 9.78 -24.38
CA GLU A 14 5.05 11.02 -24.50
C GLU A 14 4.55 11.50 -23.12
N TYR A 15 4.05 10.59 -22.29
CA TYR A 15 3.68 10.91 -20.91
C TYR A 15 4.88 11.43 -20.10
N PHE A 16 6.04 10.78 -20.18
CA PHE A 16 7.27 11.23 -19.52
C PHE A 16 7.69 12.60 -20.03
N GLU A 17 7.70 12.82 -21.33
CA GLU A 17 8.04 14.12 -21.90
C GLU A 17 7.15 15.21 -21.30
N ARG A 18 5.83 14.95 -21.15
CA ARG A 18 4.91 15.89 -20.52
C ARG A 18 5.27 16.18 -19.06
N VAL A 19 5.53 15.15 -18.25
CA VAL A 19 5.88 15.29 -16.83
C VAL A 19 7.20 16.05 -16.65
N LEU A 20 8.21 15.72 -17.46
CA LEU A 20 9.57 16.21 -17.36
C LEU A 20 9.78 17.64 -17.90
N ARG A 21 8.72 18.25 -18.45
CA ARG A 21 8.71 19.68 -18.83
C ARG A 21 8.76 20.62 -17.62
N TYR A 22 8.37 20.17 -16.43
CA TYR A 22 8.23 21.03 -15.25
C TYR A 22 9.29 20.79 -14.19
N ASP A 23 9.49 21.82 -13.35
CA ASP A 23 10.37 21.73 -12.19
C ASP A 23 9.82 20.69 -11.20
N PRO A 24 10.64 19.71 -10.76
CA PRO A 24 10.17 18.63 -9.90
C PRO A 24 9.61 19.09 -8.56
N ASN A 25 10.18 20.14 -7.97
CA ASN A 25 9.66 20.66 -6.71
C ASN A 25 8.30 21.31 -6.93
N SER A 26 8.17 22.11 -8.00
CA SER A 26 6.91 22.78 -8.33
C SER A 26 5.78 21.79 -8.61
N LEU A 27 6.01 20.78 -9.45
CA LEU A 27 5.00 19.80 -9.82
C LEU A 27 4.63 18.92 -8.63
N THR A 28 5.62 18.48 -7.84
CA THR A 28 5.34 17.66 -6.65
C THR A 28 4.56 18.44 -5.59
N GLN A 29 4.86 19.73 -5.39
CA GLN A 29 4.09 20.58 -4.47
C GLN A 29 2.66 20.80 -4.97
N LEU A 30 2.47 21.00 -6.27
CA LEU A 30 1.14 21.11 -6.87
C LEU A 30 0.35 19.81 -6.71
N ILE A 31 0.98 18.65 -6.94
CA ILE A 31 0.38 17.33 -6.73
C ILE A 31 -0.03 17.16 -5.26
N ALA A 32 0.87 17.50 -4.32
CA ALA A 32 0.62 17.39 -2.89
C ALA A 32 -0.53 18.29 -2.43
N ALA A 33 -0.56 19.54 -2.88
CA ALA A 33 -1.65 20.46 -2.56
C ALA A 33 -2.98 19.98 -3.16
N THR A 34 -2.97 19.52 -4.42
CA THR A 34 -4.17 19.00 -5.08
C THR A 34 -4.70 17.75 -4.39
N SER A 35 -3.83 16.79 -4.08
CA SER A 35 -4.22 15.50 -3.51
C SER A 35 -4.76 15.62 -2.08
N ALA A 36 -4.29 16.61 -1.32
CA ALA A 36 -4.74 16.89 0.03
C ALA A 36 -6.21 17.36 0.11
N GLU A 37 -6.79 17.86 -0.99
CA GLU A 37 -8.18 18.34 -1.04
C GLU A 37 -9.15 17.33 -1.64
N LEU A 38 -8.65 16.18 -2.09
CA LEU A 38 -9.48 15.18 -2.74
C LEU A 38 -10.34 14.43 -1.72
N PRO A 39 -11.58 14.08 -2.08
CA PRO A 39 -12.39 13.17 -1.28
C PRO A 39 -11.82 11.74 -1.32
N ALA A 40 -12.47 10.83 -0.60
CA ALA A 40 -12.18 9.40 -0.72
C ALA A 40 -12.30 8.93 -2.18
N VAL A 41 -11.51 7.93 -2.57
CA VAL A 41 -11.40 7.46 -3.97
C VAL A 41 -12.75 7.07 -4.55
N ARG A 42 -13.61 6.41 -3.75
CA ARG A 42 -14.95 6.01 -4.15
C ARG A 42 -15.84 7.18 -4.61
N ASP A 43 -15.57 8.38 -4.13
CA ASP A 43 -16.37 9.58 -4.44
C ASP A 43 -15.80 10.41 -5.60
N LEU A 44 -14.60 10.08 -6.12
CA LEU A 44 -13.91 10.90 -7.12
C LEU A 44 -14.71 10.99 -8.42
N THR A 45 -15.22 9.86 -8.91
CA THR A 45 -15.96 9.80 -10.18
C THR A 45 -17.25 10.63 -10.10
N ASP A 46 -18.02 10.46 -9.04
CA ASP A 46 -19.29 11.15 -8.82
C ASP A 46 -19.12 12.67 -8.71
N ARG A 47 -17.94 13.12 -8.25
CA ARG A 47 -17.56 14.55 -8.21
C ARG A 47 -16.86 15.06 -9.46
N GLY A 48 -16.77 14.26 -10.52
CA GLY A 48 -16.08 14.62 -11.76
C GLY A 48 -14.56 14.70 -11.66
N LEU A 49 -13.99 14.21 -10.56
CA LEU A 49 -12.57 14.22 -10.21
C LEU A 49 -11.84 12.91 -10.56
N GLY A 50 -12.46 12.00 -11.32
CA GLY A 50 -11.88 10.70 -11.68
C GLY A 50 -10.53 10.72 -12.43
N LEU A 51 -10.03 11.89 -12.85
CA LEU A 51 -8.66 12.05 -13.37
C LEU A 51 -7.61 12.06 -12.25
N TYR A 52 -7.98 12.50 -11.05
CA TYR A 52 -7.08 12.78 -9.93
C TYR A 52 -6.93 11.58 -9.00
N THR A 53 -6.80 10.37 -9.56
CA THR A 53 -6.69 9.16 -8.77
C THR A 53 -5.35 9.13 -8.02
N PRO A 54 -5.28 8.57 -6.80
CA PRO A 54 -4.04 8.52 -6.02
C PRO A 54 -2.89 7.84 -6.73
N TRP A 55 -3.16 6.79 -7.51
CA TRP A 55 -2.13 6.07 -8.27
C TRP A 55 -1.56 6.87 -9.43
N ALA A 56 -2.37 7.66 -10.14
CA ALA A 56 -1.91 8.55 -11.20
C ALA A 56 -1.06 9.69 -10.64
N LEU A 57 -1.51 10.30 -9.54
CA LEU A 57 -0.78 11.37 -8.84
C LEU A 57 0.57 10.88 -8.29
N LEU A 58 0.60 9.68 -7.68
CA LEU A 58 1.84 9.06 -7.21
C LEU A 58 2.82 8.75 -8.35
N ASP A 59 2.32 8.29 -9.49
CA ASP A 59 3.16 7.99 -10.64
C ASP A 59 3.77 9.26 -11.22
N ALA A 60 2.96 10.30 -11.42
CA ALA A 60 3.43 11.61 -11.89
C ALA A 60 4.49 12.20 -10.94
N ALA A 61 4.26 12.11 -9.62
CA ALA A 61 5.23 12.53 -8.62
C ALA A 61 6.53 11.71 -8.69
N LEU A 62 6.44 10.38 -8.85
CA LEU A 62 7.61 9.52 -8.97
C LEU A 62 8.45 9.88 -10.20
N VAL A 63 7.82 9.95 -11.38
CA VAL A 63 8.50 10.30 -12.65
C VAL A 63 9.16 11.67 -12.52
N SER A 64 8.44 12.66 -11.99
CA SER A 64 8.95 14.01 -11.79
C SER A 64 10.17 14.05 -10.85
N LEU A 65 10.08 13.42 -9.68
CA LEU A 65 11.14 13.45 -8.66
C LEU A 65 12.37 12.61 -9.04
N ALA A 66 12.17 11.47 -9.70
CA ALA A 66 13.26 10.56 -10.05
C ALA A 66 14.04 11.03 -11.29
N LEU A 67 13.32 11.45 -12.33
CA LEU A 67 13.90 11.73 -13.65
C LEU A 67 13.98 13.22 -14.00
N GLY A 68 13.21 14.06 -13.31
CA GLY A 68 13.17 15.50 -13.59
C GLY A 68 14.45 16.24 -13.20
N ARG A 69 14.57 17.47 -13.73
CA ARG A 69 15.72 18.35 -13.52
C ARG A 69 15.22 19.70 -12.99
N ASP A 70 15.95 20.26 -12.03
CA ASP A 70 15.63 21.56 -11.45
C ASP A 70 15.84 22.68 -12.50
N GLY A 71 15.17 23.82 -12.31
CA GLY A 71 15.29 25.00 -13.19
C GLY A 71 14.40 24.97 -14.44
N ARG A 72 13.46 24.01 -14.50
CA ARG A 72 12.37 23.97 -15.49
C ARG A 72 11.24 24.96 -15.10
N PRO A 73 10.31 25.27 -16.00
CA PRO A 73 9.13 26.06 -15.66
C PRO A 73 8.30 25.47 -14.51
N HIS A 74 7.61 26.33 -13.76
CA HIS A 74 6.68 25.91 -12.72
C HIS A 74 5.42 25.27 -13.33
N ALA A 75 4.96 24.15 -12.76
CA ALA A 75 3.71 23.52 -13.16
C ALA A 75 2.48 24.29 -12.65
N THR A 76 1.40 24.30 -13.44
CA THR A 76 0.09 24.87 -13.09
C THR A 76 -0.99 23.78 -13.02
N SER A 77 -2.16 24.09 -12.43
CA SER A 77 -3.27 23.11 -12.35
C SER A 77 -3.74 22.57 -13.72
N PRO A 78 -3.84 23.39 -14.79
CA PRO A 78 -4.05 22.88 -16.15
C PRO A 78 -2.99 21.88 -16.62
N ASP A 79 -1.73 22.09 -16.26
CA ASP A 79 -0.63 21.19 -16.63
C ASP A 79 -0.76 19.84 -15.93
N LEU A 80 -1.04 19.86 -14.62
CA LEU A 80 -1.29 18.64 -13.86
C LEU A 80 -2.48 17.87 -14.45
N ARG A 81 -3.57 18.56 -14.79
CA ARG A 81 -4.73 17.93 -15.42
C ARG A 81 -4.36 17.23 -16.73
N GLN A 82 -3.54 17.87 -17.57
CA GLN A 82 -3.08 17.26 -18.83
C GLN A 82 -2.15 16.07 -18.59
N ILE A 83 -1.25 16.15 -17.61
CA ILE A 83 -0.41 15.01 -17.20
C ILE A 83 -1.27 13.80 -16.82
N LEU A 84 -2.30 14.02 -16.01
CA LEU A 84 -3.19 12.96 -15.55
C LEU A 84 -4.09 12.41 -16.66
N ASP A 85 -4.50 13.26 -17.61
CA ASP A 85 -5.20 12.82 -18.82
C ASP A 85 -4.33 11.88 -19.67
N LEU A 86 -3.05 12.23 -19.87
CA LEU A 86 -2.10 11.36 -20.55
C LEU A 86 -1.84 10.06 -19.77
N TYR A 87 -1.80 10.11 -18.43
CA TYR A 87 -1.65 8.90 -17.61
C TYR A 87 -2.79 7.91 -17.84
N LEU A 88 -4.04 8.40 -17.91
CA LEU A 88 -5.18 7.54 -18.23
C LEU A 88 -5.14 7.02 -19.66
N ALA A 89 -4.57 7.80 -20.58
CA ALA A 89 -4.41 7.44 -21.98
C ALA A 89 -3.24 6.52 -22.29
N LEU A 90 -2.35 6.29 -21.34
CA LEU A 90 -1.21 5.40 -21.50
C LEU A 90 -1.64 4.02 -22.01
N ASP A 91 -0.96 3.56 -23.05
CA ASP A 91 -1.18 2.24 -23.64
C ASP A 91 -1.10 1.10 -22.61
N ASP A 92 -1.77 -0.01 -22.88
CA ASP A 92 -1.82 -1.18 -21.99
C ASP A 92 -1.72 -2.47 -22.82
N PRO A 93 -1.04 -3.52 -22.33
CA PRO A 93 -1.05 -4.82 -23.02
C PRO A 93 -2.46 -5.35 -23.29
N VAL A 94 -3.45 -5.01 -22.46
CA VAL A 94 -4.86 -5.39 -22.67
C VAL A 94 -5.40 -4.84 -23.98
N THR A 95 -4.93 -3.73 -24.53
CA THR A 95 -5.41 -3.22 -25.84
C THR A 95 -4.87 -4.02 -27.01
N ARG A 96 -3.76 -4.73 -26.80
CA ARG A 96 -2.99 -5.45 -27.83
C ARG A 96 -3.19 -6.97 -27.78
N ALA A 97 -3.61 -7.51 -26.64
CA ALA A 97 -3.76 -8.95 -26.43
C ALA A 97 -4.99 -9.51 -27.18
N PRO A 98 -4.91 -10.78 -27.67
CA PRO A 98 -6.07 -11.49 -28.21
C PRO A 98 -7.25 -11.50 -27.23
N GLU A 99 -8.47 -11.54 -27.76
CA GLU A 99 -9.66 -11.72 -26.92
C GLU A 99 -9.61 -13.09 -26.21
N GLY A 100 -9.97 -13.11 -24.92
CA GLY A 100 -9.94 -14.32 -24.11
C GLY A 100 -9.89 -14.03 -22.61
N MET A 101 -10.02 -15.09 -21.80
CA MET A 101 -10.02 -14.98 -20.33
C MET A 101 -8.66 -14.55 -19.78
N GLU A 102 -7.55 -14.98 -20.40
CA GLU A 102 -6.19 -14.62 -20.00
C GLU A 102 -5.96 -13.10 -20.04
N ARG A 103 -6.39 -12.44 -21.13
CA ARG A 103 -6.34 -10.97 -21.28
C ARG A 103 -6.99 -10.25 -20.10
N TRP A 104 -8.16 -10.73 -19.67
CA TRP A 104 -8.89 -10.13 -18.54
C TRP A 104 -8.27 -10.46 -17.20
N ASN A 105 -7.81 -11.69 -16.98
CA ASN A 105 -7.14 -12.09 -15.74
C ASN A 105 -5.91 -11.22 -15.48
N ASP A 106 -5.08 -11.05 -16.50
CA ASP A 106 -3.88 -10.22 -16.49
C ASP A 106 -4.20 -8.74 -16.20
N TYR A 107 -5.20 -8.20 -16.89
CA TYR A 107 -5.67 -6.83 -16.67
C TYR A 107 -6.21 -6.62 -15.24
N LEU A 108 -7.01 -7.56 -14.74
CA LEU A 108 -7.59 -7.49 -13.40
C LEU A 108 -6.50 -7.56 -12.33
N GLN A 109 -5.51 -8.44 -12.46
CA GLN A 109 -4.41 -8.51 -11.49
C GLN A 109 -3.62 -7.19 -11.40
N ARG A 110 -3.30 -6.60 -12.57
CA ARG A 110 -2.61 -5.31 -12.64
C ARG A 110 -3.45 -4.19 -12.03
N THR A 111 -4.73 -4.15 -12.37
CA THR A 111 -5.68 -3.12 -11.90
C THR A 111 -5.94 -3.24 -10.40
N LEU A 112 -6.20 -4.45 -9.89
CA LEU A 112 -6.42 -4.71 -8.46
C LEU A 112 -5.20 -4.32 -7.62
N HIS A 113 -3.99 -4.59 -8.09
CA HIS A 113 -2.78 -4.15 -7.39
C HIS A 113 -2.63 -2.63 -7.34
N LEU A 114 -2.93 -1.96 -8.45
CA LEU A 114 -2.77 -0.52 -8.59
C LEU A 114 -3.83 0.25 -7.80
N GLN A 115 -5.10 -0.20 -7.87
CA GLN A 115 -6.27 0.50 -7.37
C GLN A 115 -6.79 -0.04 -6.03
N GLY A 116 -6.73 -1.35 -5.81
CA GLY A 116 -7.33 -2.02 -4.65
C GLY A 116 -6.93 -1.43 -3.30
N PRO A 117 -5.64 -1.14 -3.03
CA PRO A 117 -5.20 -0.54 -1.77
C PRO A 117 -5.83 0.82 -1.42
N TRP A 118 -6.49 1.49 -2.37
CA TRP A 118 -7.10 2.81 -2.18
C TRP A 118 -8.62 2.74 -1.99
N GLN A 119 -9.21 1.55 -2.09
CA GLN A 119 -10.67 1.34 -1.99
C GLN A 119 -11.09 0.92 -0.58
N GLU A 120 -10.13 0.71 0.31
CA GLU A 120 -10.38 0.29 1.68
C GLU A 120 -10.65 1.50 2.58
N ASP A 121 -11.45 1.32 3.62
CA ASP A 121 -11.65 2.34 4.64
C ASP A 121 -10.37 2.50 5.49
N ASP A 122 -9.78 3.69 5.48
CA ASP A 122 -8.49 3.96 6.10
C ASP A 122 -8.52 3.65 7.62
N TYR A 123 -9.55 4.12 8.33
CA TYR A 123 -9.66 3.91 9.77
C TYR A 123 -9.75 2.43 10.13
N SER A 124 -10.60 1.69 9.42
CA SER A 124 -10.74 0.24 9.58
C SER A 124 -9.42 -0.49 9.33
N GLN A 125 -8.62 -0.07 8.34
CA GLN A 125 -7.31 -0.68 8.08
C GLN A 125 -6.28 -0.36 9.15
N LEU A 126 -6.24 0.87 9.66
CA LEU A 126 -5.33 1.23 10.76
C LEU A 126 -5.68 0.48 12.05
N SER A 127 -6.96 0.41 12.41
CA SER A 127 -7.43 -0.39 13.54
C SER A 127 -7.12 -1.88 13.36
N ARG A 128 -7.20 -2.38 12.12
CA ARG A 128 -6.83 -3.78 11.82
C ARG A 128 -5.36 -4.08 12.11
N SER A 129 -4.45 -3.13 11.95
CA SER A 129 -3.04 -3.33 12.33
C SER A 129 -2.89 -3.68 13.80
N ILE A 130 -3.58 -2.94 14.70
CA ILE A 130 -3.60 -3.22 16.14
C ILE A 130 -4.30 -4.55 16.42
N ALA A 131 -5.49 -4.74 15.84
CA ALA A 131 -6.29 -5.94 16.07
C ALA A 131 -5.53 -7.22 15.67
N LEU A 132 -4.78 -7.16 14.57
CA LEU A 132 -3.98 -8.25 14.04
C LEU A 132 -2.68 -8.49 14.82
N LEU A 133 -1.87 -7.45 15.03
CA LEU A 133 -0.47 -7.61 15.46
C LEU A 133 -0.26 -7.46 16.97
N GLU A 134 -1.25 -6.92 17.69
CA GLU A 134 -1.16 -6.67 19.12
C GLU A 134 -2.26 -7.42 19.90
N GLN A 135 -3.49 -7.43 19.37
CA GLN A 135 -4.64 -8.01 20.08
C GLN A 135 -4.98 -9.44 19.70
N THR A 136 -4.34 -10.02 18.67
CA THR A 136 -4.58 -11.42 18.29
C THR A 136 -3.73 -12.34 19.15
N PRO A 137 -4.33 -13.13 20.06
CA PRO A 137 -3.58 -14.02 20.91
C PRO A 137 -2.91 -15.12 20.08
N TYR A 138 -1.70 -15.50 20.52
CA TYR A 138 -0.98 -16.66 20.01
C TYR A 138 -0.54 -17.49 21.23
N PRO A 139 -0.92 -18.78 21.34
CA PRO A 139 -0.52 -19.63 22.44
C PRO A 139 0.98 -19.83 22.48
N ASP A 140 1.55 -19.73 23.68
CA ASP A 140 2.98 -19.94 23.91
C ASP A 140 3.40 -21.41 23.68
N ASP A 141 2.44 -22.34 23.77
CA ASP A 141 2.59 -23.79 23.58
C ASP A 141 2.17 -24.28 22.18
N SER A 142 2.02 -23.37 21.21
CA SER A 142 1.75 -23.75 19.82
C SER A 142 2.90 -24.61 19.27
N ASP A 143 2.58 -25.68 18.52
CA ASP A 143 3.58 -26.50 17.81
C ASP A 143 4.37 -25.71 16.75
N ASP A 144 3.91 -24.50 16.41
CA ASP A 144 4.49 -23.58 15.45
C ASP A 144 4.63 -22.15 16.02
N PRO A 145 5.51 -21.92 17.00
CA PRO A 145 5.61 -20.63 17.70
C PRO A 145 6.00 -19.48 16.75
N LEU A 146 5.60 -18.26 17.13
CA LEU A 146 6.06 -17.03 16.46
C LEU A 146 7.58 -16.88 16.61
N GLU A 147 8.24 -16.40 15.56
CA GLU A 147 9.70 -16.33 15.49
C GLU A 147 10.25 -14.95 15.90
N VAL A 148 9.58 -13.88 15.46
CA VAL A 148 10.07 -12.49 15.58
C VAL A 148 8.99 -11.51 16.02
N VAL A 149 7.71 -11.80 15.81
CA VAL A 149 6.59 -10.98 16.33
C VAL A 149 6.30 -11.38 17.78
N LEU A 150 7.28 -11.11 18.65
CA LEU A 150 7.28 -11.39 20.09
C LEU A 150 7.10 -10.08 20.89
N PRO A 151 6.81 -10.11 22.20
CA PRO A 151 6.71 -8.89 22.99
C PRO A 151 7.89 -7.91 22.76
N GLY A 152 7.59 -6.66 22.43
CA GLY A 152 8.57 -5.62 22.07
C GLY A 152 9.10 -5.66 20.63
N TRP A 153 8.49 -6.47 19.74
CA TRP A 153 8.87 -6.54 18.32
C TRP A 153 8.77 -5.17 17.63
N ASP A 154 7.73 -4.41 17.97
CA ASP A 154 7.40 -3.10 17.43
C ASP A 154 8.51 -2.08 17.70
N HIS A 155 9.03 -2.03 18.93
CA HIS A 155 10.13 -1.15 19.29
C HIS A 155 11.41 -1.49 18.52
N LYS A 156 11.69 -2.78 18.32
CA LYS A 156 12.87 -3.23 17.57
C LYS A 156 12.74 -2.89 16.07
N LEU A 157 11.59 -3.19 15.47
CA LEU A 157 11.34 -3.00 14.03
C LEU A 157 11.06 -1.54 13.66
N LEU A 158 10.17 -0.87 14.41
CA LEU A 158 9.60 0.44 14.12
C LEU A 158 10.32 1.58 14.86
N GLY A 159 11.05 1.25 15.94
CA GLY A 159 11.69 2.24 16.82
C GLY A 159 10.73 2.92 17.80
N CYS A 160 9.48 2.46 17.89
CA CYS A 160 8.42 2.93 18.78
C CYS A 160 7.33 1.85 18.93
N SER A 161 6.32 2.08 19.76
CA SER A 161 5.17 1.17 19.84
C SER A 161 4.38 1.15 18.53
N LEU A 162 3.64 0.06 18.27
CA LEU A 162 2.75 0.00 17.10
C LEU A 162 1.69 1.13 17.12
N ALA A 163 1.13 1.42 18.30
CA ALA A 163 0.19 2.52 18.50
C ALA A 163 0.81 3.88 18.09
N ASP A 164 2.03 4.17 18.55
CA ASP A 164 2.75 5.40 18.20
C ASP A 164 3.07 5.48 16.70
N TYR A 165 3.44 4.35 16.09
CA TYR A 165 3.71 4.28 14.65
C TYR A 165 2.47 4.57 13.80
N ILE A 166 1.29 4.11 14.24
CA ILE A 166 0.01 4.45 13.61
C ILE A 166 -0.36 5.92 13.90
N GLY A 167 -0.16 6.38 15.13
CA GLY A 167 -0.40 7.75 15.56
C GLY A 167 0.41 8.75 14.72
N ILE A 168 1.69 8.50 14.46
CA ILE A 168 2.52 9.40 13.66
C ILE A 168 2.08 9.41 12.19
N ALA A 169 1.63 8.28 11.65
CA ALA A 169 1.06 8.23 10.31
C ALA A 169 -0.23 9.06 10.20
N ASN A 170 -1.11 8.94 11.19
CA ASN A 170 -2.34 9.72 11.28
C ASN A 170 -2.03 11.23 11.44
N LEU A 171 -1.09 11.58 12.32
CA LEU A 171 -0.66 12.96 12.51
C LEU A 171 -0.15 13.59 11.20
N VAL A 172 0.72 12.88 10.48
CA VAL A 172 1.23 13.37 9.19
C VAL A 172 0.10 13.55 8.19
N TRP A 173 -0.81 12.58 8.09
CA TRP A 173 -1.97 12.66 7.20
C TRP A 173 -2.86 13.86 7.56
N ALA A 174 -3.24 14.00 8.82
CA ALA A 174 -4.12 15.06 9.30
C ALA A 174 -3.51 16.45 9.06
N CYS A 175 -2.23 16.63 9.35
CA CYS A 175 -1.53 17.88 9.05
C CYS A 175 -1.45 18.17 7.55
N ALA A 176 -1.21 17.15 6.72
CA ALA A 176 -1.12 17.32 5.28
C ALA A 176 -2.47 17.67 4.63
N THR A 177 -3.59 17.18 5.15
CA THR A 177 -4.94 17.39 4.58
C THR A 177 -5.70 18.56 5.21
N ASN A 178 -5.50 18.81 6.51
CA ASN A 178 -6.32 19.76 7.27
C ASN A 178 -5.58 21.04 7.68
N ASP A 179 -4.39 21.34 7.14
CA ASP A 179 -3.72 22.63 7.42
C ASP A 179 -4.66 23.79 7.02
N PRO A 180 -4.96 24.73 7.96
CA PRO A 180 -5.86 25.85 7.69
C PRO A 180 -5.33 26.80 6.61
N ASN A 181 -4.02 26.78 6.36
CA ASN A 181 -3.41 27.52 5.27
C ASN A 181 -3.28 26.62 4.04
N LEU A 182 -4.11 26.89 3.03
CA LEU A 182 -4.15 26.13 1.76
C LEU A 182 -2.78 26.01 1.07
N ARG A 183 -1.87 26.99 1.23
CA ARG A 183 -0.51 26.94 0.64
C ARG A 183 0.40 25.91 1.31
N ARG A 184 -0.02 25.33 2.43
CA ARG A 184 0.72 24.35 3.22
C ARG A 184 0.10 22.95 3.16
N ARG A 185 -1.06 22.79 2.52
CA ARG A 185 -1.64 21.48 2.23
C ARG A 185 -0.67 20.62 1.42
N GLY A 186 -0.67 19.32 1.70
CA GLY A 186 0.30 18.38 1.15
C GLY A 186 1.70 18.51 1.76
N ARG A 187 1.86 19.15 2.92
CA ARG A 187 3.16 19.32 3.59
C ARG A 187 3.07 18.89 5.04
N PHE A 188 4.21 18.46 5.58
CA PHE A 188 4.34 18.11 6.99
C PHE A 188 5.65 18.63 7.55
N THR A 189 5.60 19.19 8.75
CA THR A 189 6.78 19.68 9.45
C THR A 189 6.59 19.60 10.97
N LEU A 190 7.62 19.13 11.67
CA LEU A 190 7.56 18.84 13.10
C LEU A 190 7.67 20.10 13.97
N ASP A 191 8.24 21.18 13.46
CA ASP A 191 8.37 22.48 14.15
C ASP A 191 7.03 23.16 14.42
N ARG A 192 5.94 22.67 13.81
CA ARG A 192 4.59 23.22 13.97
C ARG A 192 3.69 22.42 14.88
N TYR A 193 4.16 21.26 15.33
CA TYR A 193 3.42 20.45 16.28
C TYR A 193 3.86 20.85 17.70
N PRO A 194 2.96 21.45 18.51
CA PRO A 194 3.30 21.85 19.87
C PRO A 194 3.81 20.66 20.66
N VAL A 195 4.76 20.89 21.57
CA VAL A 195 5.37 19.78 22.34
C VAL A 195 4.31 19.07 23.20
N GLU A 196 3.31 19.82 23.65
CA GLU A 196 2.19 19.38 24.47
C GLU A 196 1.27 18.39 23.74
N GLU A 197 1.21 18.44 22.41
CA GLU A 197 0.43 17.49 21.64
C GLU A 197 1.11 16.11 21.52
N TYR A 198 2.41 16.02 21.84
CA TYR A 198 3.08 14.72 21.95
C TYR A 198 2.66 13.92 23.20
N ASP A 199 1.86 14.51 24.09
CA ASP A 199 1.37 13.80 25.26
C ASP A 199 0.42 12.65 24.93
N GLN A 200 -0.11 12.63 23.71
CA GLN A 200 -0.96 11.58 23.16
C GLN A 200 -0.20 10.32 22.72
N PHE A 201 1.13 10.40 22.56
CA PHE A 201 1.97 9.26 22.20
C PHE A 201 2.54 8.61 23.45
N ASP A 202 2.73 7.30 23.47
CA ASP A 202 3.29 6.62 24.63
C ASP A 202 4.80 6.87 24.76
N GLY A 203 5.55 6.71 23.66
CA GLY A 203 7.01 6.79 23.60
C GLY A 203 7.57 7.91 22.72
N LEU A 204 6.80 8.46 21.78
CA LEU A 204 7.23 9.55 20.88
C LEU A 204 7.03 10.95 21.48
N ARG A 205 7.62 11.21 22.65
CA ARG A 205 7.40 12.44 23.44
C ARG A 205 8.16 13.69 22.94
N THR A 206 8.98 13.57 21.90
CA THR A 206 9.79 14.69 21.38
C THR A 206 9.77 14.76 19.85
N PRO A 207 9.93 15.98 19.28
CA PRO A 207 10.11 16.15 17.83
C PRO A 207 11.28 15.34 17.27
N ALA A 208 12.35 15.15 18.05
CA ALA A 208 13.52 14.37 17.65
C ALA A 208 13.20 12.88 17.47
N GLN A 209 12.44 12.29 18.39
CA GLN A 209 12.00 10.88 18.29
C GLN A 209 11.06 10.68 17.11
N ALA A 210 10.05 11.56 16.95
CA ALA A 210 9.15 11.54 15.80
C ALA A 210 9.93 11.66 14.47
N LYS A 211 10.90 12.58 14.39
CA LYS A 211 11.78 12.72 13.23
C LYS A 211 12.58 11.46 12.93
N ALA A 212 13.06 10.76 13.95
CA ALA A 212 13.81 9.51 13.78
C ALA A 212 12.94 8.43 13.15
N VAL A 213 11.71 8.22 13.64
CA VAL A 213 10.75 7.25 13.08
C VAL A 213 10.38 7.62 11.64
N LEU A 214 10.06 8.90 11.39
CA LEU A 214 9.72 9.37 10.04
C LEU A 214 10.88 9.15 9.06
N ASN A 215 12.10 9.53 9.43
CA ASN A 215 13.28 9.30 8.58
C ASN A 215 13.55 7.80 8.36
N ARG A 216 13.34 6.98 9.39
CA ARG A 216 13.55 5.52 9.32
C ARG A 216 12.53 4.84 8.43
N HIS A 217 11.26 5.25 8.40
CA HIS A 217 10.19 4.49 7.75
C HIS A 217 9.37 5.21 6.68
N PHE A 218 9.27 6.53 6.72
CA PHE A 218 8.33 7.30 5.89
C PHE A 218 9.03 8.17 4.84
N VAL A 219 10.24 8.65 5.13
CA VAL A 219 10.93 9.63 4.29
C VAL A 219 11.78 8.97 3.20
N THR A 220 11.72 9.54 2.01
CA THR A 220 12.62 9.34 0.87
C THR A 220 13.18 10.68 0.37
N THR A 221 14.05 10.64 -0.64
CA THR A 221 14.65 11.81 -1.29
C THR A 221 14.67 11.62 -2.80
N LYS A 222 14.86 12.70 -3.57
CA LYS A 222 15.05 12.62 -5.04
C LYS A 222 16.12 11.60 -5.42
N THR A 223 17.26 11.59 -4.72
CA THR A 223 18.36 10.65 -4.95
C THR A 223 17.93 9.20 -4.76
N LYS A 224 17.22 8.89 -3.66
CA LYS A 224 16.72 7.53 -3.39
C LYS A 224 15.66 7.12 -4.41
N LEU A 225 14.77 8.02 -4.81
CA LEU A 225 13.76 7.77 -5.83
C LEU A 225 14.37 7.50 -7.20
N ARG A 226 15.41 8.24 -7.59
CA ARG A 226 16.17 8.00 -8.82
C ARG A 226 16.84 6.63 -8.83
N ALA A 227 17.47 6.23 -7.72
CA ALA A 227 18.10 4.92 -7.61
C ALA A 227 17.10 3.76 -7.63
N ALA A 228 15.88 3.99 -7.12
CA ALA A 228 14.81 3.00 -7.10
C ALA A 228 13.90 3.04 -8.33
N PHE A 229 14.17 3.90 -9.32
CA PHE A 229 13.33 4.03 -10.50
C PHE A 229 13.51 2.79 -11.41
N PRO A 230 12.42 2.17 -11.89
CA PRO A 230 12.49 0.96 -12.70
C PRO A 230 12.94 1.26 -14.14
N THR A 231 14.25 1.40 -14.38
CA THR A 231 14.79 1.75 -15.71
C THR A 231 14.71 0.63 -16.75
N ASN A 232 14.57 -0.62 -16.31
CA ASN A 232 14.60 -1.82 -17.17
C ASN A 232 13.23 -2.50 -17.30
N SER A 233 12.15 -1.87 -16.86
CA SER A 233 10.80 -2.41 -17.02
C SER A 233 10.29 -2.21 -18.43
N ASP A 234 9.42 -3.11 -18.89
CA ASP A 234 8.61 -2.88 -20.09
C ASP A 234 7.80 -1.57 -19.94
N PRO A 235 7.91 -0.61 -20.88
CA PRO A 235 7.17 0.65 -20.85
C PRO A 235 5.65 0.50 -20.74
N LEU A 236 5.07 -0.59 -21.27
CA LEU A 236 3.63 -0.87 -21.16
C LEU A 236 3.22 -1.33 -19.75
N LEU A 237 4.19 -1.78 -18.94
CA LEU A 237 3.97 -2.40 -17.64
C LEU A 237 4.54 -1.60 -16.47
N ARG A 238 5.41 -0.60 -16.72
CA ARG A 238 6.09 0.15 -15.65
C ARG A 238 5.14 0.72 -14.61
N ARG A 239 4.00 1.30 -15.02
CA ARG A 239 3.01 1.87 -14.07
C ARG A 239 2.45 0.86 -13.06
N TYR A 240 2.57 -0.43 -13.35
CA TYR A 240 2.15 -1.54 -12.49
C TYR A 240 3.29 -2.11 -11.65
N THR A 241 4.52 -1.62 -11.81
CA THR A 241 5.64 -1.94 -10.92
C THR A 241 5.49 -1.21 -9.59
N ARG A 242 6.27 -1.61 -8.59
CA ARG A 242 6.28 -0.94 -7.28
C ARG A 242 6.63 0.56 -7.41
N ASN A 243 5.72 1.43 -6.98
CA ASN A 243 6.04 2.85 -6.77
C ASN A 243 6.69 3.04 -5.37
N PRO A 244 7.96 3.49 -5.27
CA PRO A 244 8.66 3.64 -3.99
C PRO A 244 7.98 4.62 -3.02
N LEU A 245 7.21 5.59 -3.52
CA LEU A 245 6.45 6.52 -2.69
C LEU A 245 5.33 5.83 -1.90
N ARG A 246 4.88 4.63 -2.27
CA ARG A 246 3.97 3.84 -1.42
C ARG A 246 4.65 3.33 -0.15
N SER A 247 5.96 3.06 -0.23
CA SER A 247 6.73 2.54 0.91
C SER A 247 7.37 3.65 1.74
N ARG A 248 7.61 4.82 1.12
CA ARG A 248 8.21 6.02 1.70
C ARG A 248 7.45 7.27 1.21
N PRO A 249 6.28 7.57 1.79
CA PRO A 249 5.36 8.58 1.24
C PRO A 249 5.75 10.03 1.49
N LEU A 250 6.81 10.30 2.27
CA LEU A 250 7.29 11.66 2.55
C LEU A 250 8.54 11.96 1.74
N VAL A 251 8.61 13.12 1.11
CA VAL A 251 9.78 13.56 0.34
C VAL A 251 10.51 14.65 1.12
N GLY A 252 11.72 14.32 1.57
CA GLY A 252 12.64 15.25 2.23
C GLY A 252 13.58 15.96 1.25
N GLY A 253 14.30 16.97 1.73
CA GLY A 253 15.24 17.77 0.94
C GLY A 253 14.59 18.87 0.10
N ILE A 254 13.32 19.18 0.35
CA ILE A 254 12.59 20.29 -0.26
C ILE A 254 12.44 21.39 0.81
N PRO A 255 12.70 22.68 0.51
CA PRO A 255 12.60 23.75 1.51
C PRO A 255 11.20 23.83 2.14
N GLY A 256 11.10 23.96 3.47
CA GLY A 256 9.81 24.11 4.17
C GLY A 256 9.19 22.82 4.70
N GLY A 257 10.00 21.79 4.96
CA GLY A 257 9.57 20.53 5.58
C GLY A 257 9.47 19.37 4.59
N TYR A 258 8.72 18.34 4.97
CA TYR A 258 8.43 17.21 4.09
C TYR A 258 7.27 17.56 3.16
N VAL A 259 7.38 17.15 1.89
CA VAL A 259 6.25 17.13 0.97
C VAL A 259 5.59 15.75 1.03
N VAL A 260 4.27 15.71 1.04
CA VAL A 260 3.44 14.50 1.08
C VAL A 260 2.66 14.45 -0.23
N PRO A 261 3.21 13.87 -1.32
CA PRO A 261 2.60 13.96 -2.65
C PRO A 261 1.17 13.42 -2.69
N VAL A 262 0.89 12.35 -1.95
CA VAL A 262 -0.44 11.75 -1.84
C VAL A 262 -0.65 11.33 -0.37
N PRO A 263 -1.37 12.13 0.44
CA PRO A 263 -1.57 11.86 1.87
C PRO A 263 -2.11 10.47 2.20
N ALA A 264 -3.02 9.92 1.39
CA ALA A 264 -3.54 8.56 1.59
C ALA A 264 -2.44 7.47 1.58
N ALA A 265 -1.31 7.71 0.90
CA ALA A 265 -0.17 6.78 0.91
C ALA A 265 0.51 6.68 2.29
N VAL A 266 0.38 7.72 3.13
CA VAL A 266 0.88 7.75 4.51
C VAL A 266 0.11 6.76 5.37
N LEU A 267 -1.22 6.76 5.27
CA LEU A 267 -2.06 5.81 5.99
C LEU A 267 -1.82 4.38 5.50
N GLY A 268 -1.73 4.20 4.18
CA GLY A 268 -1.37 2.92 3.55
C GLY A 268 -0.06 2.29 4.05
N LYS A 269 0.88 3.09 4.58
CA LYS A 269 2.14 2.62 5.18
C LYS A 269 1.96 1.99 6.56
N ALA A 270 0.90 2.34 7.28
CA ALA A 270 0.59 1.88 8.64
C ALA A 270 -0.52 0.81 8.69
N THR A 271 -1.06 0.38 7.55
CA THR A 271 -2.00 -0.75 7.45
C THR A 271 -1.28 -2.11 7.59
N PRO A 272 -1.99 -3.24 7.78
CA PRO A 272 -1.38 -4.56 7.82
C PRO A 272 -0.50 -4.85 6.59
N LEU A 273 -0.93 -4.41 5.41
CA LEU A 273 -0.16 -4.55 4.19
C LEU A 273 1.12 -3.69 4.21
N GLY A 274 1.02 -2.44 4.68
CA GLY A 274 2.17 -1.56 4.83
C GLY A 274 3.20 -2.10 5.83
N LEU A 275 2.74 -2.67 6.94
CA LEU A 275 3.57 -3.29 7.98
C LEU A 275 4.19 -4.62 7.50
N TYR A 276 3.43 -5.45 6.77
CA TYR A 276 3.93 -6.66 6.13
C TYR A 276 5.16 -6.37 5.27
N TYR A 277 5.12 -5.32 4.44
CA TYR A 277 6.29 -4.92 3.63
C TYR A 277 7.37 -4.17 4.43
N THR A 278 7.04 -3.65 5.61
CA THR A 278 8.01 -2.96 6.48
C THR A 278 8.88 -3.96 7.22
N GLY A 279 8.31 -5.03 7.79
CA GLY A 279 9.07 -6.11 8.41
C GLY A 279 9.52 -7.20 7.43
N GLY A 280 8.80 -7.40 6.32
CA GLY A 280 9.10 -8.39 5.30
C GLY A 280 10.15 -7.99 4.26
N ASP A 281 10.90 -6.91 4.50
CA ASP A 281 12.02 -6.55 3.63
C ASP A 281 13.08 -7.66 3.68
N ASN A 282 13.30 -8.34 2.56
CA ASN A 282 14.24 -9.47 2.46
C ASN A 282 15.70 -9.07 2.72
N ASN A 283 16.00 -7.77 2.75
CA ASN A 283 17.32 -7.26 3.13
C ASN A 283 17.43 -6.92 4.63
N SER A 284 16.38 -7.19 5.42
CA SER A 284 16.38 -7.01 6.87
C SER A 284 16.54 -8.34 7.60
N GLU A 285 16.98 -8.27 8.86
CA GLU A 285 17.07 -9.43 9.77
C GLU A 285 15.70 -10.08 10.07
N TRP A 286 14.60 -9.37 9.80
CA TRP A 286 13.22 -9.81 10.00
C TRP A 286 12.73 -10.66 8.84
N GLY A 287 12.80 -10.08 7.64
CA GLY A 287 12.53 -10.71 6.34
C GLY A 287 11.40 -11.73 6.36
N LYS A 288 11.72 -12.97 5.96
CA LYS A 288 10.72 -14.04 5.83
C LYS A 288 10.09 -14.46 7.16
N ALA A 289 10.82 -14.39 8.27
CA ALA A 289 10.29 -14.77 9.57
C ALA A 289 9.11 -13.87 9.96
N PHE A 290 9.26 -12.55 9.76
CA PHE A 290 8.17 -11.61 9.99
C PHE A 290 6.95 -11.90 9.10
N THR A 291 7.16 -12.18 7.81
CA THR A 291 6.04 -12.50 6.91
C THR A 291 5.31 -13.79 7.28
N ARG A 292 6.01 -14.79 7.83
CA ARG A 292 5.40 -16.03 8.33
C ARG A 292 4.57 -15.78 9.57
N ASP A 293 5.13 -15.06 10.54
CA ASP A 293 4.43 -14.70 11.78
C ASP A 293 3.17 -13.88 11.50
N VAL A 294 3.26 -12.87 10.62
CA VAL A 294 2.09 -12.10 10.19
C VAL A 294 1.06 -13.00 9.50
N GLY A 295 1.50 -13.99 8.72
CA GLY A 295 0.60 -14.98 8.11
C GLY A 295 -0.17 -15.81 9.14
N ARG A 296 0.52 -16.32 10.16
CA ARG A 296 -0.06 -17.08 11.27
C ARG A 296 -1.02 -16.24 12.12
N LEU A 297 -0.63 -15.01 12.44
CA LEU A 297 -1.49 -14.05 13.13
C LEU A 297 -2.73 -13.71 12.28
N PHE A 298 -2.57 -13.61 10.96
CA PHE A 298 -3.68 -13.29 10.05
C PHE A 298 -4.72 -14.40 10.00
N GLU A 299 -4.30 -15.66 9.96
CA GLU A 299 -5.19 -16.82 10.07
C GLU A 299 -6.00 -16.78 11.38
N ARG A 300 -5.34 -16.61 12.52
CA ARG A 300 -6.03 -16.49 13.82
C ARG A 300 -6.94 -15.27 13.91
N TYR A 301 -6.51 -14.14 13.38
CA TYR A 301 -7.33 -12.94 13.29
C TYR A 301 -8.60 -13.20 12.49
N VAL A 302 -8.52 -13.89 11.35
CA VAL A 302 -9.69 -14.28 10.56
C VAL A 302 -10.61 -15.18 11.38
N GLY A 303 -10.08 -16.20 12.05
CA GLY A 303 -10.87 -17.06 12.95
C GLY A 303 -11.65 -16.26 14.02
N ARG A 304 -11.00 -15.27 14.64
CA ARG A 304 -11.66 -14.35 15.59
C ARG A 304 -12.80 -13.55 14.96
N GLN A 305 -12.63 -13.09 13.72
CA GLN A 305 -13.70 -12.36 13.02
C GLN A 305 -14.85 -13.28 12.62
N LEU A 306 -14.56 -14.50 12.16
CA LEU A 306 -15.58 -15.49 11.81
C LEU A 306 -16.44 -15.85 13.03
N ALA A 307 -15.82 -15.94 14.22
CA ALA A 307 -16.53 -16.23 15.46
C ALA A 307 -17.50 -15.12 15.91
N LEU A 308 -17.50 -13.95 15.26
CA LEU A 308 -18.47 -12.87 15.49
C LEU A 308 -19.74 -13.03 14.65
N ILE A 309 -19.78 -13.98 13.70
CA ILE A 309 -20.95 -14.22 12.88
C ILE A 309 -22.05 -14.87 13.74
N PRO A 310 -23.26 -14.29 13.80
CA PRO A 310 -24.35 -14.87 14.57
C PRO A 310 -24.77 -16.22 13.99
N ASP A 311 -25.22 -17.12 14.87
CA ASP A 311 -25.74 -18.45 14.54
C ASP A 311 -24.76 -19.35 13.76
N ALA A 312 -23.46 -19.07 13.88
CA ALA A 312 -22.38 -19.86 13.28
C ALA A 312 -21.49 -20.50 14.35
N GLU A 313 -21.19 -21.78 14.18
CA GLU A 313 -20.12 -22.46 14.93
C GLU A 313 -18.84 -22.47 14.08
N VAL A 314 -17.75 -21.93 14.63
CA VAL A 314 -16.47 -21.85 13.94
C VAL A 314 -15.51 -22.87 14.51
N HIS A 315 -15.08 -23.81 13.66
CA HIS A 315 -14.08 -24.81 14.00
C HIS A 315 -12.76 -24.51 13.26
N PRO A 316 -11.63 -24.43 13.96
CA PRO A 316 -10.32 -24.24 13.33
C PRO A 316 -9.86 -25.51 12.62
N GLU A 317 -8.73 -25.41 11.91
CA GLU A 317 -8.03 -26.52 11.26
C GLU A 317 -7.91 -27.75 12.18
N ILE A 318 -8.24 -28.94 11.64
CA ILE A 318 -8.13 -30.22 12.33
C ILE A 318 -7.08 -31.06 11.62
N VAL A 319 -6.27 -31.79 12.38
CA VAL A 319 -5.37 -32.80 11.81
C VAL A 319 -6.11 -34.13 11.72
N VAL A 320 -6.34 -34.60 10.49
CA VAL A 320 -7.00 -35.87 10.23
C VAL A 320 -5.94 -36.95 9.97
N LYS A 321 -6.00 -38.07 10.70
CA LYS A 321 -5.17 -39.25 10.43
C LYS A 321 -5.79 -40.06 9.29
N LEU A 322 -5.12 -40.09 8.14
CA LEU A 322 -5.52 -40.87 6.97
C LEU A 322 -5.03 -42.32 7.05
N SER A 323 -3.87 -42.56 7.70
CA SER A 323 -3.34 -43.89 8.00
C SER A 323 -2.39 -43.85 9.21
N LYS A 324 -1.81 -45.00 9.62
CA LYS A 324 -0.89 -45.08 10.77
C LYS A 324 0.28 -44.08 10.72
N ASN A 325 0.76 -43.74 9.52
CA ASN A 325 1.90 -42.85 9.31
C ASN A 325 1.56 -41.61 8.46
N GLN A 326 0.27 -41.39 8.15
CA GLN A 326 -0.16 -40.27 7.33
C GLN A 326 -1.23 -39.47 8.07
N SER A 327 -0.92 -38.21 8.32
CA SER A 327 -1.84 -37.23 8.83
C SER A 327 -1.83 -36.03 7.91
N LYS A 328 -3.00 -35.44 7.68
CA LYS A 328 -3.15 -34.27 6.83
C LYS A 328 -3.94 -33.20 7.57
N LYS A 329 -3.54 -31.95 7.35
CA LYS A 329 -4.24 -30.76 7.80
C LYS A 329 -5.44 -30.49 6.89
N THR A 330 -6.57 -30.08 7.48
CA THR A 330 -7.78 -29.69 6.73
C THR A 330 -7.67 -28.25 6.20
N ILE A 331 -8.80 -27.72 5.73
CA ILE A 331 -9.05 -26.29 5.56
C ILE A 331 -8.82 -25.52 6.88
N ASP A 332 -8.43 -24.25 6.78
CA ASP A 332 -8.09 -23.42 7.95
C ASP A 332 -9.29 -23.22 8.90
N PHE A 333 -10.50 -23.02 8.37
CA PHE A 333 -11.73 -22.97 9.17
C PHE A 333 -12.93 -23.62 8.49
N PHE A 334 -13.79 -24.22 9.33
CA PHE A 334 -15.17 -24.57 9.01
C PHE A 334 -16.09 -23.58 9.73
N VAL A 335 -17.00 -22.94 8.99
CA VAL A 335 -18.05 -22.09 9.57
C VAL A 335 -19.38 -22.80 9.32
N VAL A 336 -19.97 -23.32 10.40
CA VAL A 336 -21.15 -24.20 10.37
C VAL A 336 -22.38 -23.40 10.78
N PHE A 337 -23.31 -23.26 9.86
CA PHE A 337 -24.67 -22.75 10.08
C PHE A 337 -25.65 -23.93 10.09
N PRO A 338 -26.93 -23.74 10.50
CA PRO A 338 -27.93 -24.81 10.48
C PRO A 338 -28.08 -25.52 9.13
N ASP A 339 -27.99 -24.76 8.03
CA ASP A 339 -28.28 -25.26 6.66
C ASP A 339 -27.08 -25.16 5.70
N LEU A 340 -25.90 -24.72 6.18
CA LEU A 340 -24.74 -24.43 5.33
C LEU A 340 -23.43 -24.66 6.09
N VAL A 341 -22.46 -25.32 5.45
CA VAL A 341 -21.06 -25.32 5.89
C VAL A 341 -20.23 -24.54 4.90
N LEU A 342 -19.60 -23.45 5.37
CA LEU A 342 -18.64 -22.69 4.60
C LEU A 342 -17.22 -23.16 4.94
N LEU A 343 -16.46 -23.50 3.89
CA LEU A 343 -15.04 -23.86 3.98
C LEU A 343 -14.20 -22.60 3.70
N VAL A 344 -13.33 -22.22 4.64
CA VAL A 344 -12.54 -20.98 4.55
C VAL A 344 -11.05 -21.28 4.58
N GLU A 345 -10.38 -21.05 3.44
CA GLU A 345 -8.92 -21.02 3.35
C GLU A 345 -8.45 -19.57 3.48
N VAL A 346 -7.53 -19.31 4.40
CA VAL A 346 -6.92 -18.02 4.64
C VAL A 346 -5.58 -17.94 3.92
N LYS A 347 -5.49 -17.00 2.97
CA LYS A 347 -4.23 -16.68 2.29
C LYS A 347 -3.85 -15.23 2.53
N SER A 348 -2.69 -15.04 3.19
CA SER A 348 -2.04 -13.73 3.34
C SER A 348 -1.06 -13.42 2.21
N THR A 349 -0.68 -14.43 1.41
CA THR A 349 0.29 -14.30 0.32
C THR A 349 -0.25 -13.39 -0.78
N ARG A 350 0.58 -12.43 -1.21
CA ARG A 350 0.26 -11.55 -2.33
C ARG A 350 0.92 -12.02 -3.62
N PRO A 351 0.28 -11.83 -4.78
CA PRO A 351 0.92 -12.07 -6.08
C PRO A 351 2.26 -11.34 -6.15
N SER A 352 3.30 -12.07 -6.58
CA SER A 352 4.61 -11.46 -6.82
C SER A 352 4.50 -10.42 -7.95
N GLU A 353 5.46 -9.50 -8.05
CA GLU A 353 5.50 -8.57 -9.18
C GLU A 353 5.61 -9.33 -10.51
N LYS A 354 6.42 -10.39 -10.58
CA LYS A 354 6.53 -11.23 -11.79
C LYS A 354 5.19 -11.82 -12.21
N LEU A 355 4.44 -12.33 -11.24
CA LEU A 355 3.12 -12.91 -11.46
C LEU A 355 2.12 -11.85 -11.93
N ARG A 356 2.09 -10.70 -11.26
CA ARG A 356 1.22 -9.56 -11.60
C ARG A 356 1.47 -9.02 -13.02
N LEU A 357 2.72 -9.02 -13.45
CA LEU A 357 3.13 -8.48 -14.75
C LEU A 357 2.97 -9.50 -15.89
N GLY A 358 2.37 -10.67 -15.65
CA GLY A 358 2.14 -11.70 -16.68
C GLY A 358 3.39 -12.52 -17.02
N GLY A 359 4.45 -12.45 -16.22
CA GLY A 359 5.67 -13.24 -16.44
C GLY A 359 5.56 -14.71 -16.00
N GLU A 360 4.45 -15.10 -15.40
CA GLU A 360 4.20 -16.45 -14.89
C GLU A 360 2.72 -16.81 -15.10
N ASP A 361 2.44 -18.07 -15.45
CA ASP A 361 1.07 -18.58 -15.61
C ASP A 361 0.35 -18.63 -14.25
N PHE A 362 -0.50 -17.62 -14.01
CA PHE A 362 -1.27 -17.47 -12.79
C PHE A 362 -2.27 -18.60 -12.54
N PRO A 363 -3.12 -19.00 -13.50
CA PRO A 363 -3.96 -20.20 -13.38
C PRO A 363 -3.17 -21.43 -12.92
N THR A 364 -2.01 -21.71 -13.52
CA THR A 364 -1.19 -22.88 -13.13
C THR A 364 -0.61 -22.75 -11.72
N LYS A 365 -0.18 -21.55 -11.30
CA LYS A 365 0.28 -21.34 -9.91
C LYS A 365 -0.85 -21.44 -8.89
N LEU A 366 -2.02 -20.91 -9.24
CA LEU A 366 -3.20 -20.93 -8.40
C LEU A 366 -3.72 -22.37 -8.25
N ALA A 367 -3.79 -23.14 -9.35
CA ALA A 367 -4.14 -24.55 -9.37
C ALA A 367 -3.20 -25.38 -8.47
N LYS A 368 -1.88 -25.20 -8.58
CA LYS A 368 -0.90 -25.86 -7.70
C LYS A 368 -1.08 -25.53 -6.21
N HIS A 369 -1.63 -24.36 -5.89
CA HIS A 369 -1.94 -23.99 -4.51
C HIS A 369 -3.23 -24.63 -4.01
N PHE A 370 -4.24 -24.81 -4.86
CA PHE A 370 -5.49 -25.49 -4.51
C PHE A 370 -5.37 -27.02 -4.51
N GLU A 371 -4.58 -27.62 -5.40
CA GLU A 371 -4.32 -29.06 -5.44
C GLU A 371 -3.65 -29.55 -4.14
N ARG A 372 -2.77 -28.73 -3.55
CA ARG A 372 -2.14 -29.01 -2.25
C ARG A 372 -3.13 -29.10 -1.07
N VAL A 373 -4.31 -28.50 -1.17
CA VAL A 373 -5.35 -28.54 -0.14
C VAL A 373 -6.20 -29.81 -0.29
N LEU A 374 -6.30 -30.37 -1.50
CA LEU A 374 -7.17 -31.49 -1.82
C LEU A 374 -6.48 -32.88 -1.86
N GLU A 375 -5.15 -32.95 -2.02
CA GLU A 375 -4.33 -34.19 -1.89
C GLU A 375 -3.75 -34.39 -0.50
#